data_AF-A0A350TLX1-F1
#
_entry.id   AF-A0A350TLX1-F1
#
_cell.length_a   1.000
_cell.length_b   1.000
_cell.length_c   1.000
_cell.angle_alpha   90.00
_cell.angle_beta   90.00
_cell.angle_gamma   90.00
#
_symmetry.space_group_name_H-M   'P 1'
#
loop_
_entity.id
_entity.type
_entity.pdbx_description
1 polymer ?
#
loop_
_entity_poly.entity_id
_entity_poly.type
_entity_poly.pdbx_seq_one_letter_code
_entity_poly.pdbx_strand_id
1 'polypeptide(L)'
;MADIVSPEKRSQNMSAIRSKDTKPEVYLRKLLFAQGYRYRIADKSVPGHPDIFLRKYNTAIFVNGCFWHRHPGCKYAYTPKSRVEFWQKKFDDNVRRDSAVKAELLEHGIKLLTVWECAIRRMQRDKIEEERALTKIILFIKSNEKNAEIM
;
A
#
# COMPACT_ATOMS: atom_id res chain seq x y z
N MET A 1 23.50 6.36 19.18
CA MET A 1 22.14 6.52 19.75
C MET A 1 21.46 5.17 19.73
N ALA A 2 21.31 4.58 20.91
CA ALA A 2 20.91 3.20 21.12
C ALA A 2 19.49 2.93 20.59
N ASP A 3 19.29 1.71 20.12
CA ASP A 3 17.99 1.19 19.73
C ASP A 3 17.03 1.29 20.92
N ILE A 4 15.88 1.96 20.74
CA ILE A 4 14.90 2.25 21.83
C ILE A 4 14.23 0.95 22.31
N VAL A 5 14.46 -0.16 21.60
CA VAL A 5 13.72 -1.41 21.74
C VAL A 5 14.74 -2.55 21.82
N SER A 6 14.62 -3.41 22.84
CA SER A 6 15.53 -4.56 23.02
C SER A 6 15.51 -5.48 21.80
N PRO A 7 16.60 -6.23 21.51
CA PRO A 7 16.64 -7.16 20.38
C PRO A 7 15.48 -8.16 20.37
N GLU A 8 15.07 -8.67 21.54
CA GLU A 8 13.92 -9.56 21.71
C GLU A 8 12.62 -8.87 21.32
N LYS A 9 12.41 -7.64 21.80
CA LYS A 9 11.20 -6.87 21.49
C LYS A 9 11.15 -6.46 20.02
N ARG A 10 12.30 -6.20 19.39
CA ARG A 10 12.43 -6.01 17.94
C ARG A 10 12.08 -7.28 17.18
N SER A 11 12.57 -8.44 17.61
CA SER A 11 12.24 -9.74 17.01
C SER A 11 10.74 -10.02 17.07
N GLN A 12 10.11 -9.81 18.24
CA GLN A 12 8.66 -9.91 18.43
C GLN A 12 7.87 -8.94 17.53
N ASN A 13 8.33 -7.68 17.43
CA ASN A 13 7.69 -6.70 16.56
C ASN A 13 7.79 -7.14 15.08
N MET A 14 8.95 -7.60 14.64
CA MET A 14 9.15 -8.07 13.27
C MET A 14 8.33 -9.33 12.96
N SER A 15 8.19 -10.26 13.90
CA SER A 15 7.34 -11.45 13.73
C SER A 15 5.85 -11.13 13.70
N ALA A 16 5.42 -10.01 14.29
CA ALA A 16 4.04 -9.56 14.26
C ALA A 16 3.65 -8.82 12.96
N ILE A 17 4.62 -8.45 12.12
CA ILE A 17 4.36 -7.79 10.85
C ILE A 17 3.85 -8.83 9.86
N ARG A 18 2.54 -8.79 9.59
CA ARG A 18 1.90 -9.62 8.58
C ARG A 18 2.16 -9.06 7.19
N SER A 19 2.39 -9.95 6.23
CA SER A 19 2.58 -9.61 4.82
C SER A 19 1.27 -9.47 4.04
N LYS A 20 0.14 -9.82 4.64
CA LYS A 20 -1.21 -9.79 4.06
C LYS A 20 -2.26 -9.59 5.14
N ASP A 21 -3.44 -9.15 4.74
CA ASP A 21 -4.57 -8.86 5.62
C ASP A 21 -4.18 -7.89 6.74
N THR A 22 -3.34 -6.90 6.41
CA THR A 22 -2.97 -5.87 7.36
C THR A 22 -4.21 -5.02 7.70
N LYS A 23 -4.19 -4.37 8.88
CA LYS A 23 -5.29 -3.47 9.30
C LYS A 23 -5.67 -2.44 8.22
N PRO A 24 -4.74 -1.73 7.55
CA PRO A 24 -5.10 -0.80 6.48
C PRO A 24 -5.75 -1.48 5.28
N GLU A 25 -5.26 -2.65 4.84
CA GLU A 25 -5.89 -3.42 3.76
C GLU A 25 -7.33 -3.85 4.10
N VAL A 26 -7.55 -4.38 5.31
CA VAL A 26 -8.90 -4.78 5.77
C VAL A 26 -9.84 -3.57 5.79
N TYR A 27 -9.36 -2.42 6.26
CA TYR A 27 -10.17 -1.21 6.33
C TYR A 27 -10.59 -0.71 4.95
N LEU A 28 -9.64 -0.60 4.00
CA LEU A 28 -9.96 -0.17 2.63
C LEU A 28 -10.91 -1.15 1.93
N ARG A 29 -10.71 -2.46 2.13
CA ARG A 29 -11.61 -3.51 1.64
C ARG A 29 -13.05 -3.32 2.11
N LYS A 30 -13.24 -3.08 3.41
CA LYS A 30 -14.57 -2.84 4.00
C LYS A 30 -15.23 -1.60 3.41
N LEU A 31 -14.48 -0.50 3.23
CA LEU A 31 -15.00 0.73 2.62
C LEU A 31 -15.47 0.49 1.18
N LEU A 32 -14.64 -0.13 0.35
CA LEU A 32 -15.00 -0.43 -1.03
C LEU A 32 -16.20 -1.36 -1.13
N PHE A 33 -16.28 -2.36 -0.25
CA PHE A 33 -17.43 -3.27 -0.17
C PHE A 33 -18.71 -2.54 0.22
N ALA A 34 -18.66 -1.63 1.20
CA ALA A 34 -19.79 -0.80 1.60
C ALA A 34 -20.29 0.11 0.47
N GLN A 35 -19.39 0.53 -0.42
CA GLN A 35 -19.71 1.27 -1.65
C GLN A 35 -20.19 0.38 -2.81
N GLY A 36 -20.35 -0.93 -2.58
CA GLY A 36 -20.86 -1.88 -3.58
C GLY A 36 -19.81 -2.45 -4.54
N TYR A 37 -18.52 -2.13 -4.37
CA TYR A 37 -17.47 -2.67 -5.23
C TYR A 37 -17.14 -4.11 -4.83
N ARG A 38 -17.09 -4.98 -5.85
CA ARG A 38 -16.67 -6.37 -5.71
C ARG A 38 -15.25 -6.53 -6.22
N TYR A 39 -14.40 -7.14 -5.41
CA TYR A 39 -12.98 -7.29 -5.68
C TYR A 39 -12.50 -8.71 -5.38
N ARG A 40 -11.35 -9.06 -5.95
CA ARG A 40 -10.55 -10.22 -5.56
C ARG A 40 -9.42 -9.75 -4.65
N ILE A 41 -8.97 -10.63 -3.76
CA ILE A 41 -7.88 -10.36 -2.82
C ILE A 41 -6.68 -11.15 -3.30
N ALA A 42 -5.50 -10.52 -3.36
CA ALA A 42 -4.24 -11.17 -3.68
C ALA A 42 -4.33 -12.09 -4.92
N ASP A 43 -4.91 -11.57 -6.01
CA ASP A 43 -5.10 -12.36 -7.23
C ASP A 43 -3.73 -12.68 -7.85
N LYS A 44 -3.34 -13.95 -7.80
CA LYS A 44 -2.06 -14.43 -8.31
C LYS A 44 -1.92 -14.31 -9.83
N SER A 45 -3.03 -14.15 -10.54
CA SER A 45 -3.03 -13.94 -11.99
C SER A 45 -2.66 -12.51 -12.39
N VAL A 46 -2.54 -11.59 -11.43
CA VAL A 46 -2.21 -10.19 -11.67
C VAL A 46 -0.76 -9.91 -11.21
N PRO A 47 0.06 -9.27 -12.07
CA PRO A 47 1.42 -8.84 -11.73
C PRO A 47 1.51 -8.12 -10.38
N GLY A 48 2.51 -8.47 -9.59
CA GLY A 48 2.77 -7.87 -8.28
C GLY A 48 1.80 -8.24 -7.16
N HIS A 49 0.82 -9.11 -7.41
CA HIS A 49 -0.12 -9.61 -6.40
C HIS A 49 -0.82 -8.49 -5.62
N PRO A 50 -1.65 -7.67 -6.30
CA PRO A 50 -2.30 -6.53 -5.66
C PRO A 50 -3.18 -6.97 -4.49
N ASP A 51 -3.22 -6.13 -3.45
CA ASP A 51 -4.07 -6.36 -2.27
C ASP A 51 -5.55 -6.49 -2.67
N ILE A 52 -5.96 -5.67 -3.64
CA ILE A 52 -7.33 -5.62 -4.14
C ILE A 52 -7.30 -5.54 -5.67
N PHE A 53 -8.00 -6.45 -6.34
CA PHE A 53 -8.18 -6.40 -7.80
C PHE A 53 -9.66 -6.27 -8.17
N LEU A 54 -9.99 -5.19 -8.86
CA LEU A 54 -11.33 -4.87 -9.36
C LEU A 54 -11.44 -5.28 -10.84
N ARG A 55 -11.78 -6.56 -11.08
CA ARG A 55 -11.82 -7.13 -12.45
C ARG A 55 -12.70 -6.35 -13.42
N LYS A 56 -13.87 -5.87 -12.97
CA LYS A 56 -14.80 -5.07 -13.79
C LYS A 56 -14.17 -3.78 -14.33
N TYR A 57 -13.25 -3.19 -13.58
CA TYR A 57 -12.63 -1.90 -13.89
C TYR A 57 -11.17 -2.06 -14.32
N ASN A 58 -10.70 -3.31 -14.49
CA ASN A 58 -9.30 -3.65 -14.71
C ASN A 58 -8.32 -2.86 -13.82
N THR A 59 -8.64 -2.76 -12.52
CA THR A 59 -7.90 -1.90 -11.57
C THR A 59 -7.26 -2.73 -10.47
N ALA A 60 -5.94 -2.63 -10.34
CA ALA A 60 -5.14 -3.15 -9.24
C ALA A 60 -4.93 -2.04 -8.20
N ILE A 61 -5.26 -2.33 -6.93
CA ILE A 61 -5.05 -1.42 -5.81
C ILE A 61 -4.02 -2.03 -4.86
N PHE A 62 -2.99 -1.26 -4.53
CA PHE A 62 -1.93 -1.63 -3.60
C PHE A 62 -2.03 -0.76 -2.35
N VAL A 63 -1.95 -1.38 -1.19
CA VAL A 63 -1.98 -0.73 0.12
C VAL A 63 -0.56 -0.69 0.67
N ASN A 64 0.20 0.31 0.24
CA ASN A 64 1.63 0.37 0.53
C ASN A 64 1.91 0.93 1.92
N GLY A 65 2.65 0.14 2.71
CA GLY A 65 3.24 0.61 3.96
C GLY A 65 4.30 1.68 3.69
N CYS A 66 4.14 2.87 4.29
CA CYS A 66 5.04 4.00 4.04
C CYS A 66 6.50 3.68 4.35
N PHE A 67 6.75 2.86 5.37
CA PHE A 67 8.08 2.43 5.77
C PHE A 67 8.77 1.54 4.74
N TRP A 68 8.04 0.57 4.19
CA TRP A 68 8.58 -0.48 3.30
C TRP A 68 8.80 -0.01 1.87
N HIS A 69 7.91 0.84 1.37
CA HIS A 69 7.89 1.34 0.00
C HIS A 69 8.40 2.78 -0.11
N ARG A 70 8.99 3.32 0.97
CA ARG A 70 9.67 4.63 1.00
C ARG A 70 8.80 5.79 0.51
N HIS A 71 7.62 5.95 1.10
CA HIS A 71 6.71 7.06 0.77
C HIS A 71 7.44 8.42 0.88
N PRO A 72 7.61 9.17 -0.22
CA PRO A 72 8.34 10.43 -0.19
C PRO A 72 7.71 11.46 0.75
N GLY A 73 8.53 12.16 1.54
CA GLY A 73 8.05 13.19 2.47
C GLY A 73 7.24 12.67 3.66
N CYS A 74 7.10 11.35 3.84
CA CYS A 74 6.29 10.79 4.91
C CYS A 74 7.10 10.54 6.18
N LYS A 75 6.62 11.05 7.33
CA LYS A 75 7.25 10.82 8.64
C LYS A 75 7.37 9.34 9.05
N TYR A 76 6.56 8.47 8.45
CA TYR A 76 6.58 7.03 8.72
C TYR A 76 7.62 6.29 7.87
N ALA A 77 8.19 6.93 6.85
CA ALA A 77 9.25 6.39 5.98
C ALA A 77 10.66 6.70 6.52
N TYR A 78 10.88 6.51 7.82
CA TYR A 78 12.19 6.75 8.42
C TYR A 78 13.17 5.61 8.15
N THR A 79 14.47 5.88 8.22
CA THR A 79 15.52 4.85 8.11
C THR A 79 16.00 4.47 9.51
N PRO A 80 15.90 3.20 9.93
CA PRO A 80 16.45 2.77 11.21
C PRO A 80 17.95 3.03 11.27
N LYS A 81 18.45 3.58 12.38
CA LYS A 81 19.89 3.84 12.58
C LYS A 81 20.71 2.57 12.79
N SER A 82 20.06 1.43 13.05
CA SER A 82 20.71 0.12 13.20
C SER A 82 20.58 -0.70 11.92
N ARG A 83 21.68 -1.37 11.52
CA ARG A 83 21.79 -2.17 10.29
C ARG A 83 21.44 -1.37 9.02
N VAL A 84 21.98 -0.16 8.91
CA VAL A 84 21.65 0.80 7.84
C VAL A 84 21.82 0.18 6.45
N GLU A 85 22.94 -0.49 6.18
CA GLU A 85 23.22 -1.12 4.88
C GLU A 85 22.17 -2.19 4.51
N PHE A 86 21.78 -3.02 5.47
CA PHE A 86 20.72 -4.03 5.27
C PHE A 86 19.40 -3.37 4.91
N TRP A 87 19.01 -2.32 5.64
CA TRP A 87 17.76 -1.61 5.38
C TRP A 87 17.80 -0.89 4.04
N GLN A 88 18.91 -0.21 3.73
CA GLN A 88 19.09 0.49 2.46
C GLN A 88 18.92 -0.47 1.29
N LYS A 89 19.65 -1.60 1.30
CA LYS A 89 19.51 -2.64 0.28
C LYS A 89 18.07 -3.15 0.18
N LYS A 90 17.41 -3.44 1.31
CA LYS A 90 16.04 -3.93 1.34
C LYS A 90 15.04 -2.91 0.77
N PHE A 91 15.22 -1.63 1.06
CA PHE A 91 14.39 -0.57 0.53
C PHE A 91 14.60 -0.40 -0.97
N ASP A 92 15.84 -0.41 -1.44
CA ASP A 92 16.18 -0.29 -2.85
C ASP A 92 15.60 -1.46 -3.66
N ASP A 93 15.68 -2.68 -3.12
CA ASP A 93 15.07 -3.88 -3.73
C ASP A 93 13.54 -3.77 -3.80
N ASN A 94 12.88 -3.21 -2.78
CA ASN A 94 11.44 -2.98 -2.78
C ASN A 94 11.03 -1.95 -3.83
N VAL A 95 11.70 -0.79 -3.86
CA VAL A 95 11.41 0.27 -4.85
C VAL A 95 11.64 -0.23 -6.28
N ARG A 96 12.69 -1.03 -6.50
CA ARG A 96 12.93 -1.67 -7.80
C ARG A 96 11.80 -2.61 -8.18
N ARG A 97 11.33 -3.44 -7.24
CA ARG A 97 10.20 -4.36 -7.47
C ARG A 97 8.91 -3.59 -7.77
N ASP A 98 8.60 -2.53 -7.02
CA ASP A 98 7.42 -1.70 -7.24
C ASP A 98 7.43 -1.08 -8.64
N SER A 99 8.60 -0.62 -9.09
CA SER A 99 8.78 -0.05 -10.43
C SER A 99 8.56 -1.08 -11.53
N ALA A 100 9.08 -2.30 -11.35
CA ALA A 100 8.89 -3.40 -12.29
C ALA A 100 7.42 -3.84 -12.38
N VAL A 101 6.77 -4.02 -11.23
CA VAL A 101 5.33 -4.35 -11.15
C VAL A 101 4.48 -3.29 -11.82
N LYS A 102 4.79 -2.00 -11.58
CA LYS A 102 4.09 -0.89 -12.22
C LYS A 102 4.20 -0.95 -13.74
N ALA A 103 5.40 -1.20 -14.27
CA ALA A 103 5.61 -1.33 -15.71
C ALA A 103 4.79 -2.50 -16.28
N GLU A 104 4.84 -3.67 -15.64
CA GLU A 104 4.12 -4.88 -16.05
C GLU A 104 2.60 -4.65 -16.06
N LEU A 105 2.04 -4.06 -15.00
CA LEU A 105 0.61 -3.73 -14.92
C LEU A 105 0.17 -2.81 -16.07
N LEU A 106 0.95 -1.76 -16.34
CA LEU A 106 0.63 -0.80 -17.40
C LEU A 106 0.72 -1.42 -18.79
N GLU A 107 1.66 -2.34 -19.01
CA GLU A 107 1.81 -3.12 -20.24
C GLU A 107 0.58 -4.03 -20.48
N HIS A 108 0.07 -4.66 -19.42
CA HIS A 108 -1.16 -5.44 -19.45
C HIS A 108 -2.44 -4.58 -19.48
N GLY A 109 -2.33 -3.25 -19.57
CA GLY A 109 -3.46 -2.33 -19.59
C GLY A 109 -4.24 -2.27 -18.27
N ILE A 110 -3.64 -2.75 -17.17
CA ILE A 110 -4.21 -2.75 -15.84
C ILE A 110 -3.92 -1.41 -15.17
N LYS A 111 -4.97 -0.78 -14.63
CA LYS A 111 -4.83 0.49 -13.89
C LYS A 111 -4.21 0.22 -12.53
N LEU A 112 -3.27 1.06 -12.11
CA LEU A 112 -2.59 0.97 -10.82
C LEU A 112 -3.06 2.09 -9.87
N LEU A 113 -3.55 1.72 -8.69
CA LEU A 113 -3.85 2.67 -7.62
C LEU A 113 -3.04 2.33 -6.39
N THR A 114 -2.15 3.23 -5.97
CA THR A 114 -1.44 3.07 -4.69
C THR A 114 -2.16 3.86 -3.60
N VAL A 115 -2.56 3.20 -2.53
CA VAL A 115 -3.12 3.82 -1.34
C VAL A 115 -2.13 3.68 -0.20
N TRP A 116 -1.54 4.80 0.22
CA TRP A 116 -0.51 4.79 1.25
C TRP A 116 -1.11 4.56 2.64
N GLU A 117 -0.41 3.80 3.47
CA GLU A 117 -0.82 3.52 4.85
C GLU A 117 -1.10 4.80 5.65
N CYS A 118 -0.31 5.86 5.43
CA CYS A 118 -0.53 7.13 6.12
C CYS A 118 -1.85 7.79 5.74
N ALA A 119 -2.30 7.66 4.49
CA ALA A 119 -3.59 8.16 4.05
C ALA A 119 -4.70 7.41 4.77
N ILE A 120 -4.63 6.07 4.78
CA ILE A 120 -5.61 5.22 5.49
C ILE A 120 -5.66 5.57 6.99
N ARG A 121 -4.51 5.81 7.62
CA ARG A 121 -4.45 6.24 9.02
C ARG A 121 -5.13 7.58 9.26
N ARG A 122 -5.15 8.50 8.28
CA ARG A 122 -5.90 9.76 8.38
C ARG A 122 -7.39 9.53 8.16
N MET A 123 -7.78 8.73 7.17
CA MET A 123 -9.17 8.33 6.94
C MET A 123 -9.80 7.72 8.21
N GLN A 124 -9.07 6.84 8.91
CA GLN A 124 -9.54 6.22 10.15
C GLN A 124 -9.76 7.21 11.31
N ARG A 125 -9.14 8.39 11.25
CA ARG A 125 -9.19 9.41 12.33
C ARG A 125 -10.14 10.55 12.01
N ASP A 126 -10.36 10.83 10.73
CA ASP A 126 -11.12 11.97 10.26
C ASP A 126 -12.03 11.54 9.12
N LYS A 127 -13.34 11.68 9.35
CA LYS A 127 -14.37 11.29 8.40
C LYS A 127 -14.36 12.15 7.13
N ILE A 128 -13.96 13.41 7.21
CA ILE A 128 -13.87 14.29 6.03
C ILE A 128 -12.74 13.79 5.13
N GLU A 129 -11.60 13.41 5.71
CA GLU A 129 -10.50 12.81 4.97
C GLU A 129 -10.86 11.41 4.42
N GLU A 130 -11.64 10.62 5.16
CA GLU A 130 -12.22 9.37 4.65
C GLU A 130 -13.06 9.59 3.39
N GLU A 131 -14.05 10.49 3.46
CA GLU A 131 -14.96 10.79 2.34
C GLU A 131 -14.20 11.36 1.13
N ARG A 132 -13.23 12.24 1.38
CA ARG A 132 -12.38 12.84 0.33
C ARG A 132 -11.52 11.79 -0.36
N ALA A 133 -10.83 10.94 0.41
CA ALA A 133 -9.99 9.89 -0.15
C ALA A 133 -10.82 8.85 -0.89
N LEU A 134 -11.97 8.44 -0.33
CA LEU A 134 -12.89 7.50 -0.96
C LEU A 134 -13.44 8.04 -2.28
N THR A 135 -13.80 9.32 -2.32
CA THR A 135 -14.24 9.99 -3.55
C THR A 135 -13.16 9.94 -4.62
N LYS A 136 -11.91 10.27 -4.28
CA LYS A 136 -10.78 10.18 -5.23
C LYS A 136 -10.56 8.75 -5.74
N ILE A 137 -10.63 7.76 -4.86
CA ILE A 137 -10.51 6.34 -5.23
C ILE A 137 -11.61 5.95 -6.22
N ILE A 138 -12.86 6.32 -5.94
CA ILE A 138 -14.00 6.03 -6.81
C ILE A 138 -13.88 6.72 -8.17
N LEU A 139 -13.47 8.00 -8.18
CA LEU A 139 -13.24 8.74 -9.42
C LEU A 139 -12.17 8.07 -10.27
N PHE A 140 -11.05 7.65 -9.67
CA PHE A 140 -10.00 6.92 -10.36
C PHE A 140 -10.48 5.56 -10.91
N ILE A 141 -11.25 4.80 -10.12
CA ILE A 141 -11.81 3.52 -10.57
C ILE A 141 -12.68 3.71 -11.81
N LYS A 142 -13.41 4.83 -11.91
CA LYS A 142 -14.28 5.16 -13.05
C LYS A 142 -13.57 5.90 -14.20
N SER A 143 -12.39 6.47 -13.96
CA SER A 143 -11.64 7.21 -14.99
C SER A 143 -10.81 6.28 -15.88
N ASN A 144 -10.30 6.85 -16.97
CA ASN A 144 -9.33 6.21 -17.87
C ASN A 144 -7.87 6.45 -17.43
N GLU A 145 -7.64 7.03 -16.25
CA GLU A 145 -6.30 7.25 -15.72
C GLU A 145 -5.64 5.90 -15.41
N LYS A 146 -4.42 5.70 -15.90
CA LYS A 146 -3.74 4.40 -15.74
C LYS A 146 -3.02 4.25 -14.40
N ASN A 147 -2.70 5.35 -13.71
CA ASN A 147 -1.96 5.33 -12.46
C ASN A 147 -2.35 6.52 -11.57
N ALA A 148 -2.62 6.27 -10.28
CA ALA A 148 -2.80 7.32 -9.28
C ALA A 148 -2.31 6.87 -7.91
N GLU A 149 -2.06 7.86 -7.03
CA GLU A 149 -1.64 7.63 -5.65
C GLU A 149 -2.52 8.43 -4.67
N ILE A 150 -2.90 7.79 -3.55
CA ILE A 150 -3.65 8.39 -2.46
C ILE A 150 -2.72 8.48 -1.25
N MET A 151 -2.31 9.71 -0.92
CA MET A 151 -1.32 10.02 0.12
C MET A 151 -1.90 10.85 1.24
#